data_AF-A0A3L7SRD1-F1
#
_entry.id   AF-A0A3L7SRD1-F1
#
_cell.length_a   1.000
_cell.length_b   1.000
_cell.length_c   1.000
_cell.angle_alpha   90.00
_cell.angle_beta   90.00
_cell.angle_gamma   90.00
#
_symmetry.space_group_name_H-M   'P 1'
#
loop_
_entity.id
_entity.type
_entity.pdbx_description
1 polymer ?
#
loop_
_entity_poly.entity_id
_entity_poly.type
_entity_poly.pdbx_seq_one_letter_code
_entity_poly.pdbx_strand_id
1 'polypeptide(L)'
;MHEPLGRLEERLVANEFVGQRLWRAGGLEGADHKFVGPSEVTAGQLGVVVLEGDQAELDVGLEKVGALGEQPDEFVVGDLGFARFHHRLDLLDVLFPLAAAAGMDEFPGGAPGEVAAGDREFFLAAAFARSAARSVVVSIVAHRQHPRPRNVHYTADGLTARDRRVQVSRVRKAAGKRSNARAADAVGIADPAGLRRRLTRWYARAKRDLPWRRTRDPYAVWVSEVMLQQTQVDRVKDFFARFMRRFPAVGDLAAAREAEVLKHWEGLGYYRRARQLHAAAKAVIADHGGEFPRSVDGLRSLPGIGRYTAGAIASIAFDHAAPIVEANSRRVLARLAGHDQPVGGAGDEPIWEIASAVVPKRGAGVFNQALMDLGAMVCTPTRPLCERCPLKGDCAAVEQGRVAEIPVMAAPRATKEIRETAVVTRCGDRVLVVRRGPGEWWEGLWDFPRKPRGATGRRIGRVAYGVTHHRIDCTVVERSVGRASAMPRGSRWVSVGALERLAMTSPGRRIAGLLGSARPTP
;
A
#
# COMPACT_ATOMS: atom_id res chain seq x y z
N MET A 1 -31.15 14.76 46.15
CA MET A 1 -30.44 16.04 46.03
C MET A 1 -30.04 16.21 44.58
N HIS A 2 -30.65 17.19 43.92
CA HIS A 2 -30.54 17.44 42.49
C HIS A 2 -29.27 18.27 42.20
N GLU A 3 -28.53 17.87 41.17
CA GLU A 3 -27.43 18.64 40.57
C GLU A 3 -28.01 19.59 39.49
N PRO A 4 -27.51 20.83 39.30
CA PRO A 4 -28.20 21.83 38.48
C PRO A 4 -27.90 21.71 36.97
N LEU A 5 -28.92 21.98 36.16
CA LEU A 5 -28.96 22.00 34.69
C LEU A 5 -28.05 23.05 33.99
N GLY A 6 -27.21 23.79 34.71
CA GLY A 6 -26.48 24.96 34.18
C GLY A 6 -25.33 24.66 33.19
N ARG A 7 -24.80 23.43 33.14
CA ARG A 7 -23.65 23.11 32.24
C ARG A 7 -24.03 22.70 30.82
N LEU A 8 -25.32 22.46 30.54
CA LEU A 8 -25.77 22.05 29.21
C LEU A 8 -26.12 23.26 28.32
N GLU A 9 -26.67 24.32 28.92
CA GLU A 9 -27.01 25.55 28.20
C GLU A 9 -25.76 26.32 27.73
N GLU A 10 -24.69 26.38 28.53
CA GLU A 10 -23.41 26.99 28.11
C GLU A 10 -22.78 26.27 26.90
N ARG A 11 -22.95 24.95 26.76
CA ARG A 11 -22.45 24.18 25.60
C ARG A 11 -23.31 24.35 24.34
N LEU A 12 -24.58 24.72 24.49
CA LEU A 12 -25.48 25.03 23.37
C LEU A 12 -25.20 26.43 22.82
N VAL A 13 -25.01 27.43 23.68
CA VAL A 13 -24.65 28.80 23.26
C VAL A 13 -23.30 28.84 22.55
N ALA A 14 -22.33 28.00 22.96
CA ALA A 14 -21.02 27.93 22.31
C ALA A 14 -21.09 27.43 20.84
N ASN A 15 -21.99 26.48 20.54
CA ASN A 15 -22.17 25.96 19.18
C ASN A 15 -22.90 26.94 18.25
N GLU A 16 -23.85 27.70 18.79
CA GLU A 16 -24.52 28.77 18.06
C GLU A 16 -23.54 29.91 17.71
N PHE A 17 -22.58 30.19 18.60
CA PHE A 17 -21.55 31.21 18.42
C PHE A 17 -20.48 30.84 17.39
N VAL A 18 -20.11 29.56 17.29
CA VAL A 18 -19.15 29.06 16.29
C VAL A 18 -19.76 29.13 14.88
N GLY A 19 -21.03 28.79 14.73
CA GLY A 19 -21.77 28.93 13.46
C GLY A 19 -21.88 30.39 13.01
N GLN A 20 -22.20 31.31 13.92
CA GLN A 20 -22.30 32.74 13.60
C GLN A 20 -20.93 33.41 13.31
N ARG A 21 -19.83 32.96 13.95
CA ARG A 21 -18.49 33.50 13.69
C ARG A 21 -17.92 33.05 12.34
N LEU A 22 -18.16 31.80 11.93
CA LEU A 22 -17.80 31.32 10.60
C LEU A 22 -18.56 32.08 9.49
N TRP A 23 -19.80 32.48 9.74
CA TRP A 23 -20.59 33.33 8.83
C TRP A 23 -20.03 34.76 8.70
N ARG A 24 -19.68 35.41 9.81
CA ARG A 24 -19.10 36.78 9.79
C ARG A 24 -17.69 36.83 9.21
N ALA A 25 -16.90 35.77 9.33
CA ALA A 25 -15.56 35.66 8.75
C ALA A 25 -15.57 35.45 7.22
N GLY A 26 -16.70 35.03 6.64
CA GLY A 26 -16.84 34.71 5.21
C GLY A 26 -17.34 35.83 4.30
N GLY A 27 -17.66 37.03 4.82
CA GLY A 27 -17.91 38.23 4.00
C GLY A 27 -19.04 38.12 2.96
N LEU A 28 -20.14 37.42 3.25
CA LEU A 28 -21.32 37.34 2.38
C LEU A 28 -22.45 38.25 2.88
N GLU A 29 -22.31 39.56 2.69
CA GLU A 29 -23.45 40.48 2.64
C GLU A 29 -23.78 40.73 1.17
N GLY A 30 -24.96 40.29 0.72
CA GLY A 30 -25.52 40.72 -0.58
C GLY A 30 -25.71 39.67 -1.68
N ALA A 31 -25.74 38.36 -1.38
CA ALA A 31 -26.12 37.36 -2.38
C ALA A 31 -27.62 37.04 -2.30
N ASP A 32 -28.38 37.48 -3.30
CA ASP A 32 -29.80 37.12 -3.54
C ASP A 32 -29.94 35.62 -3.83
N HIS A 33 -29.97 34.81 -2.78
CA HIS A 33 -30.36 33.41 -2.85
C HIS A 33 -31.44 33.15 -1.81
N LYS A 34 -32.60 32.64 -2.27
CA LYS A 34 -33.73 32.24 -1.42
C LYS A 34 -33.25 31.25 -0.36
N PHE A 35 -33.22 31.70 0.88
CA PHE A 35 -32.96 30.85 2.03
C PHE A 35 -34.24 30.12 2.45
N VAL A 36 -34.14 28.82 2.71
CA VAL A 36 -35.11 28.05 3.48
C VAL A 36 -34.68 28.17 4.95
N GLY A 37 -35.48 28.86 5.77
CA GLY A 37 -35.12 29.19 7.16
C GLY A 37 -34.95 27.98 8.08
N PRO A 38 -34.41 28.18 9.31
CA PRO A 38 -34.10 27.11 10.28
C PRO A 38 -35.32 26.30 10.72
N SER A 39 -36.53 26.77 10.42
CA SER A 39 -37.78 26.09 10.70
C SER A 39 -38.06 24.88 9.79
N GLU A 40 -37.29 24.66 8.73
CA GLU A 40 -37.51 23.53 7.78
C GLU A 40 -36.36 22.50 7.72
N VAL A 41 -35.34 22.59 8.57
CA VAL A 41 -34.36 21.49 8.70
C VAL A 41 -34.99 20.38 9.53
N THR A 42 -35.61 19.41 8.85
CA THR A 42 -36.13 18.19 9.48
C THR A 42 -34.97 17.24 9.80
N ALA A 43 -35.04 16.60 10.98
CA ALA A 43 -34.01 15.72 11.51
C ALA A 43 -33.57 14.64 10.50
N GLY A 44 -32.26 14.54 10.22
CA GLY A 44 -31.71 13.45 9.40
C GLY A 44 -30.49 13.76 8.51
N GLN A 45 -29.87 14.93 8.59
CA GLN A 45 -28.71 15.27 7.74
C GLN A 45 -27.39 15.22 8.53
N LEU A 46 -26.38 14.53 7.97
CA LEU A 46 -25.03 14.42 8.50
C LEU A 46 -24.06 15.12 7.53
N GLY A 47 -23.21 16.01 8.03
CA GLY A 47 -22.13 16.63 7.25
C GLY A 47 -20.79 15.97 7.54
N VAL A 48 -20.00 15.68 6.51
CA VAL A 48 -18.63 15.14 6.64
C VAL A 48 -17.65 16.17 6.07
N VAL A 49 -16.58 16.47 6.81
CA VAL A 49 -15.47 17.32 6.35
C VAL A 49 -14.23 16.43 6.18
N VAL A 50 -13.62 16.47 5.00
CA VAL A 50 -12.37 15.74 4.68
C VAL A 50 -11.27 16.76 4.44
N LEU A 51 -10.11 16.59 5.10
CA LEU A 51 -8.93 17.44 4.92
C LEU A 51 -7.78 16.58 4.34
N GLU A 52 -7.28 16.92 3.14
CA GLU A 52 -6.09 16.30 2.54
C GLU A 52 -5.00 17.35 2.24
N GLY A 53 -3.87 17.25 2.96
CA GLY A 53 -2.59 17.90 2.60
C GLY A 53 -2.47 19.40 2.88
N ASP A 54 -1.22 19.91 2.81
CA ASP A 54 -0.76 21.22 3.34
C ASP A 54 -1.32 22.49 2.64
N GLN A 55 -2.44 22.40 1.93
CA GLN A 55 -3.26 23.52 1.46
C GLN A 55 -4.74 23.12 1.65
N ALA A 56 -5.43 23.75 2.60
CA ALA A 56 -6.83 23.44 2.88
C ALA A 56 -7.75 24.03 1.79
N GLU A 57 -8.31 23.19 0.93
CA GLU A 57 -9.60 23.44 0.25
C GLU A 57 -10.69 22.66 0.99
N LEU A 58 -11.81 23.31 1.30
CA LEU A 58 -12.92 22.73 2.05
C LEU A 58 -14.01 22.28 1.07
N ASP A 59 -14.20 20.98 0.91
CA ASP A 59 -15.32 20.39 0.18
C ASP A 59 -16.34 19.79 1.17
N VAL A 60 -17.59 20.27 1.12
CA VAL A 60 -18.69 19.79 1.98
C VAL A 60 -19.74 19.12 1.09
N GLY A 61 -20.03 17.84 1.37
CA GLY A 61 -21.13 17.09 0.76
C GLY A 61 -22.33 16.98 1.70
N LEU A 62 -23.55 17.16 1.16
CA LEU A 62 -24.81 16.92 1.88
C LEU A 62 -25.53 15.72 1.27
N GLU A 63 -25.86 14.71 2.08
CA GLU A 63 -26.64 13.54 1.66
C GLU A 63 -28.06 13.62 2.25
N LYS A 64 -29.07 13.18 1.49
CA LYS A 64 -30.49 13.20 1.89
C LYS A 64 -30.96 11.76 2.16
N VAL A 65 -31.08 11.38 3.43
CA VAL A 65 -31.55 10.04 3.83
C VAL A 65 -33.08 10.06 4.01
N GLY A 66 -33.79 9.22 3.25
CA GLY A 66 -35.24 9.02 3.40
C GLY A 66 -35.59 8.30 4.71
N ALA A 67 -36.74 8.64 5.31
CA ALA A 67 -37.16 8.21 6.63
C ALA A 67 -37.23 6.68 6.80
N LEU A 68 -36.55 6.17 7.83
CA LEU A 68 -36.52 4.76 8.22
C LEU A 68 -37.82 4.33 8.93
N GLY A 69 -38.63 3.53 8.26
CA GLY A 69 -39.63 2.64 8.87
C GLY A 69 -39.18 1.19 8.68
N GLU A 70 -38.90 0.51 9.79
CA GLU A 70 -38.69 -0.94 10.01
C GLU A 70 -37.91 -1.77 8.96
N GLN A 71 -36.79 -2.35 9.45
CA GLN A 71 -35.84 -3.32 8.86
C GLN A 71 -34.53 -2.74 8.27
N PRO A 72 -33.33 -3.15 8.77
CA PRO A 72 -32.06 -2.66 8.25
C PRO A 72 -31.42 -3.70 7.34
N ASP A 73 -31.79 -3.74 6.06
CA ASP A 73 -31.03 -4.47 5.02
C ASP A 73 -31.29 -3.80 3.66
N GLU A 74 -30.68 -2.63 3.41
CA GLU A 74 -30.27 -2.11 2.08
C GLU A 74 -29.75 -0.67 2.22
N PHE A 75 -28.53 -0.40 1.74
CA PHE A 75 -28.05 0.97 1.52
C PHE A 75 -28.42 1.38 0.09
N VAL A 76 -29.23 2.43 -0.07
CA VAL A 76 -29.48 3.08 -1.37
C VAL A 76 -28.62 4.34 -1.43
N VAL A 77 -27.67 4.39 -2.35
CA VAL A 77 -26.82 5.56 -2.62
C VAL A 77 -27.63 6.56 -3.46
N GLY A 78 -27.89 7.75 -2.91
CA GLY A 78 -28.47 8.89 -3.64
C GLY A 78 -27.41 9.83 -4.20
N ASP A 79 -27.78 10.63 -5.21
CA ASP A 79 -26.87 11.56 -5.91
C ASP A 79 -26.16 12.56 -4.97
N LEU A 80 -24.82 12.55 -5.02
CA LEU A 80 -23.95 13.49 -4.31
C LEU A 80 -23.86 14.82 -5.08
N GLY A 81 -24.36 15.91 -4.50
CA GLY A 81 -24.08 17.27 -4.95
C GLY A 81 -22.86 17.85 -4.23
N PHE A 82 -21.85 18.31 -4.98
CA PHE A 82 -20.65 18.95 -4.44
C PHE A 82 -20.73 20.48 -4.57
N ALA A 83 -20.41 21.21 -3.50
CA ALA A 83 -20.18 22.65 -3.55
C ALA A 83 -18.71 22.94 -3.18
N ARG A 84 -17.95 23.54 -4.11
CA ARG A 84 -16.57 23.97 -3.89
C ARG A 84 -16.53 25.38 -3.30
N PHE A 85 -15.77 25.57 -2.23
CA PHE A 85 -15.48 26.89 -1.67
C PHE A 85 -13.98 27.21 -1.77
N HIS A 86 -13.63 28.41 -2.24
CA HIS A 86 -12.25 28.87 -2.39
C HIS A 86 -11.92 29.97 -1.37
N HIS A 87 -11.59 29.61 -0.12
CA HIS A 87 -10.98 30.55 0.84
C HIS A 87 -9.94 29.84 1.73
N ARG A 88 -8.80 30.52 2.00
CA ARG A 88 -7.74 30.07 2.92
C ARG A 88 -8.12 30.39 4.36
N LEU A 89 -8.19 29.37 5.22
CA LEU A 89 -8.30 29.51 6.68
C LEU A 89 -6.96 29.15 7.33
N ASP A 90 -6.57 29.88 8.38
CA ASP A 90 -5.34 29.63 9.13
C ASP A 90 -5.56 28.43 10.09
N LEU A 91 -4.61 27.49 10.12
CA LEU A 91 -4.81 26.16 10.74
C LEU A 91 -5.03 26.23 12.26
N LEU A 92 -4.57 27.32 12.89
CA LEU A 92 -4.68 27.56 14.33
C LEU A 92 -6.10 27.93 14.77
N ASP A 93 -6.91 28.52 13.88
CA ASP A 93 -8.30 28.88 14.18
C ASP A 93 -9.21 27.65 14.30
N VAL A 94 -8.80 26.52 13.73
CA VAL A 94 -9.52 25.24 13.75
C VAL A 94 -9.10 24.34 14.92
N LEU A 95 -7.82 24.41 15.33
CA LEU A 95 -7.24 23.48 16.31
C LEU A 95 -7.53 23.87 17.77
N PHE A 96 -7.63 25.17 18.07
CA PHE A 96 -7.87 25.67 19.43
C PHE A 96 -9.23 25.25 20.02
N PRO A 97 -10.35 25.31 19.26
CA PRO A 97 -11.65 24.83 19.74
C PRO A 97 -11.70 23.32 20.00
N LEU A 98 -10.93 22.54 19.22
CA LEU A 98 -10.82 21.08 19.34
C LEU A 98 -10.08 20.65 20.61
N ALA A 99 -9.03 21.38 20.99
CA ALA A 99 -8.30 21.14 22.24
C ALA A 99 -9.15 21.47 23.49
N ALA A 100 -9.92 22.56 23.44
CA ALA A 100 -10.85 22.93 24.50
C ALA A 100 -12.00 21.91 24.64
N ALA A 101 -12.53 21.39 23.52
CA ALA A 101 -13.56 20.35 23.54
C ALA A 101 -13.08 18.98 24.09
N ALA A 102 -11.76 18.74 24.09
CA ALA A 102 -11.12 17.54 24.62
C ALA A 102 -10.76 17.63 26.12
N GLY A 103 -11.04 18.76 26.80
CA GLY A 103 -10.83 18.93 28.24
C GLY A 103 -9.36 19.16 28.65
N MET A 104 -8.57 19.79 27.79
CA MET A 104 -7.21 20.21 28.13
C MET A 104 -7.25 21.63 28.73
N ASP A 105 -7.26 21.74 30.06
CA ASP A 105 -7.50 23.01 30.75
C ASP A 105 -6.27 23.95 30.82
N GLU A 106 -5.06 23.49 30.49
CA GLU A 106 -3.86 24.37 30.42
C GLU A 106 -2.94 24.03 29.23
N PHE A 107 -2.69 25.04 28.40
CA PHE A 107 -1.65 25.04 27.35
C PHE A 107 -0.34 25.56 27.97
N PRO A 108 0.79 24.83 27.93
CA PRO A 108 2.07 25.38 28.36
C PRO A 108 2.58 26.31 27.25
N GLY A 109 2.41 27.62 27.40
CA GLY A 109 2.96 28.60 26.44
C GLY A 109 2.18 29.90 26.21
N GLY A 110 1.10 30.17 26.94
CA GLY A 110 0.39 31.46 26.86
C GLY A 110 -0.50 31.62 25.61
N ALA A 111 -1.03 32.84 25.43
CA ALA A 111 -2.02 33.19 24.41
C ALA A 111 -1.47 33.14 22.97
N PRO A 112 -2.33 33.08 21.93
CA PRO A 112 -1.90 32.92 20.53
C PRO A 112 -1.03 34.10 20.10
N GLY A 113 0.28 33.84 19.96
CA GLY A 113 1.27 34.84 19.57
C GLY A 113 2.65 34.63 20.20
N GLU A 114 2.72 33.99 21.38
CA GLU A 114 3.96 33.92 22.16
C GLU A 114 4.74 32.59 22.02
N VAL A 115 4.19 31.59 21.33
CA VAL A 115 4.85 30.28 21.15
C VAL A 115 5.82 30.32 19.97
N ALA A 116 7.11 30.16 20.26
CA ALA A 116 8.19 30.09 19.26
C ALA A 116 7.98 28.93 18.27
N ALA A 117 8.31 29.14 17.01
CA ALA A 117 8.03 28.19 15.91
C ALA A 117 8.63 26.79 16.12
N GLY A 118 9.75 26.68 16.86
CA GLY A 118 10.39 25.40 17.18
C GLY A 118 9.63 24.52 18.17
N ASP A 119 8.85 25.12 19.08
CA ASP A 119 8.06 24.36 20.06
C ASP A 119 6.71 23.87 19.47
N ARG A 120 6.25 24.48 18.37
CA ARG A 120 5.02 24.08 17.67
C ARG A 120 5.09 22.69 17.04
N GLU A 121 6.26 22.29 16.54
CA GLU A 121 6.47 20.96 15.95
C GLU A 121 6.49 19.84 17.01
N PHE A 122 7.00 20.14 18.22
CA PHE A 122 7.08 19.16 19.31
C PHE A 122 5.69 18.83 19.89
N PHE A 123 4.79 19.83 19.97
CA PHE A 123 3.42 19.64 20.45
C PHE A 123 2.51 18.94 19.43
N LEU A 124 2.67 19.22 18.14
CA LEU A 124 1.99 18.47 17.06
C LEU A 124 2.36 16.99 17.09
N ALA A 125 3.63 16.66 17.39
CA ALA A 125 4.07 15.29 17.57
C ALA A 125 3.49 14.65 18.85
N ALA A 126 3.38 15.38 19.96
CA ALA A 126 2.84 14.86 21.22
C ALA A 126 1.31 14.62 21.18
N ALA A 127 0.55 15.49 20.51
CA ALA A 127 -0.89 15.32 20.31
C ALA A 127 -1.20 14.15 19.36
N PHE A 128 -0.39 13.97 18.30
CA PHE A 128 -0.47 12.79 17.44
C PHE A 128 -0.02 11.50 18.13
N ALA A 129 0.95 11.56 19.05
CA ALA A 129 1.48 10.38 19.72
C ALA A 129 0.52 9.77 20.76
N ARG A 130 -0.46 10.53 21.28
CA ARG A 130 -1.48 10.00 22.22
C ARG A 130 -2.84 9.67 21.58
N SER A 131 -3.10 10.11 20.35
CA SER A 131 -4.29 9.72 19.58
C SER A 131 -3.93 8.64 18.56
N ALA A 132 -4.23 7.37 18.88
CA ALA A 132 -4.04 6.24 17.98
C ALA A 132 -5.10 6.19 16.84
N ALA A 133 -5.42 7.32 16.22
CA ALA A 133 -6.37 7.41 15.12
C ALA A 133 -5.87 8.37 14.03
N ARG A 134 -5.70 7.86 12.80
CA ARG A 134 -5.34 8.63 11.59
C ARG A 134 -6.55 9.31 10.92
N SER A 135 -7.63 9.48 11.67
CA SER A 135 -8.85 10.15 11.22
C SER A 135 -9.66 10.56 12.44
N VAL A 136 -10.06 11.82 12.51
CA VAL A 136 -11.06 12.30 13.47
C VAL A 136 -12.39 12.32 12.74
N VAL A 137 -13.29 11.41 13.11
CA VAL A 137 -14.70 11.49 12.72
C VAL A 137 -15.42 12.27 13.81
N VAL A 138 -15.90 13.47 13.48
CA VAL A 138 -16.78 14.22 14.40
C VAL A 138 -18.22 13.81 14.07
N SER A 139 -18.79 12.92 14.87
CA SER A 139 -20.23 12.60 14.81
C SER A 139 -21.01 13.54 15.72
N ILE A 140 -21.81 14.43 15.15
CA ILE A 140 -22.81 15.17 15.92
C ILE A 140 -24.06 14.27 16.02
N VAL A 141 -24.21 13.59 17.15
CA VAL A 141 -25.41 12.79 17.45
C VAL A 141 -26.35 13.64 18.31
N ALA A 142 -27.42 14.16 17.71
CA ALA A 142 -28.54 14.71 18.47
C ALA A 142 -29.43 13.56 18.95
N HIS A 143 -29.39 13.24 20.24
CA HIS A 143 -30.22 12.18 20.82
C HIS A 143 -31.67 12.67 21.03
N ARG A 144 -32.64 11.98 20.42
CA ARG A 144 -34.05 12.00 20.86
C ARG A 144 -34.18 11.19 22.16
N GLN A 145 -34.71 11.79 23.22
CA GLN A 145 -35.17 11.06 24.40
C GLN A 145 -36.55 10.46 24.14
N HIS A 146 -36.72 9.15 24.31
CA HIS A 146 -38.02 8.51 24.55
C HIS A 146 -37.88 7.29 25.49
N PRO A 147 -38.95 6.89 26.20
CA PRO A 147 -38.87 6.31 27.54
C PRO A 147 -38.62 4.79 27.58
N ARG A 148 -38.08 4.36 28.74
CA ARG A 148 -37.62 3.00 29.08
C ARG A 148 -38.67 1.89 28.91
N PRO A 149 -38.27 0.65 28.54
CA PRO A 149 -38.94 -0.57 28.95
C PRO A 149 -38.24 -1.28 30.13
N ARG A 150 -38.98 -2.20 30.75
CA ARG A 150 -38.88 -2.70 32.13
C ARG A 150 -37.70 -3.65 32.41
N ASN A 151 -37.26 -3.64 33.67
CA ASN A 151 -36.25 -4.52 34.27
C ASN A 151 -36.58 -6.01 34.10
N VAL A 152 -35.58 -6.81 33.72
CA VAL A 152 -35.55 -8.27 33.93
C VAL A 152 -34.33 -8.57 34.80
N HIS A 153 -34.57 -9.06 36.02
CA HIS A 153 -33.53 -9.54 36.94
C HIS A 153 -33.12 -10.97 36.56
N TYR A 154 -31.82 -11.25 36.54
CA TYR A 154 -31.29 -12.62 36.69
C TYR A 154 -30.43 -12.66 37.96
N THR A 155 -30.79 -13.55 38.89
CA THR A 155 -30.00 -13.87 40.06
C THR A 155 -28.82 -14.77 39.66
N ALA A 156 -27.66 -14.50 40.24
CA ALA A 156 -26.43 -15.23 40.01
C ALA A 156 -26.27 -16.29 41.10
N ASP A 157 -26.36 -17.57 40.74
CA ASP A 157 -25.79 -18.66 41.53
C ASP A 157 -25.21 -19.74 40.61
N GLY A 158 -23.93 -20.08 40.87
CA GLY A 158 -23.35 -21.39 40.58
C GLY A 158 -22.83 -21.70 39.17
N LEU A 159 -21.80 -21.01 38.67
CA LEU A 159 -20.90 -21.57 37.63
C LEU A 159 -19.43 -21.21 37.91
N THR A 160 -18.61 -22.24 38.13
CA THR A 160 -17.17 -22.09 38.46
C THR A 160 -16.36 -21.61 37.24
N ALA A 161 -15.23 -20.93 37.50
CA ALA A 161 -14.40 -20.28 36.49
C ALA A 161 -13.84 -21.21 35.39
N ARG A 162 -13.87 -22.53 35.59
CA ARG A 162 -13.42 -23.53 34.61
C ARG A 162 -14.44 -23.74 33.48
N ASP A 163 -15.74 -23.60 33.76
CA ASP A 163 -16.82 -23.79 32.78
C ASP A 163 -16.97 -22.58 31.84
N ARG A 164 -16.68 -21.37 32.34
CA ARG A 164 -16.70 -20.13 31.53
C ARG A 164 -15.67 -20.15 30.39
N ARG A 165 -14.48 -20.74 30.59
CA ARG A 165 -13.43 -20.83 29.54
C ARG A 165 -13.83 -21.77 28.41
N VAL A 166 -14.51 -22.88 28.73
CA VAL A 166 -14.94 -23.86 27.72
C VAL A 166 -16.11 -23.32 26.90
N GLN A 167 -17.09 -22.66 27.52
CA GLN A 167 -18.22 -22.06 26.80
C GLN A 167 -17.83 -20.85 25.95
N VAL A 168 -17.01 -19.91 26.46
CA VAL A 168 -16.58 -18.73 25.68
C VAL A 168 -15.72 -19.14 24.46
N SER A 169 -14.89 -20.19 24.60
CA SER A 169 -14.13 -20.73 23.47
C SER A 169 -15.02 -21.38 22.40
N ARG A 170 -16.09 -22.10 22.81
CA ARG A 170 -17.07 -22.72 21.89
C ARG A 170 -17.93 -21.67 21.19
N VAL A 171 -18.37 -20.63 21.89
CA VAL A 171 -19.15 -19.52 21.32
C VAL A 171 -18.31 -18.69 20.33
N ARG A 172 -17.05 -18.36 20.64
CA ARG A 172 -16.13 -17.71 19.68
C ARG A 172 -15.82 -18.58 18.47
N LYS A 173 -15.65 -19.90 18.67
CA LYS A 173 -15.41 -20.86 17.58
C LYS A 173 -16.64 -21.02 16.66
N ALA A 174 -17.85 -20.96 17.22
CA ALA A 174 -19.10 -21.00 16.47
C ALA A 174 -19.36 -19.68 15.73
N ALA A 175 -19.19 -18.51 16.38
CA ALA A 175 -19.34 -17.20 15.77
C ALA A 175 -18.35 -16.99 14.60
N GLY A 176 -17.08 -17.33 14.81
CA GLY A 176 -16.07 -17.22 13.75
C GLY A 176 -16.18 -18.30 12.65
N LYS A 177 -16.98 -19.36 12.82
CA LYS A 177 -17.27 -20.34 11.77
C LYS A 177 -18.47 -19.89 10.93
N ARG A 178 -19.45 -19.21 11.55
CA ARG A 178 -20.60 -18.59 10.87
C ARG A 178 -20.20 -17.34 10.07
N SER A 179 -19.26 -16.52 10.56
CA SER A 179 -18.81 -15.31 9.86
C SER A 179 -18.15 -15.60 8.50
N ASN A 180 -17.23 -16.57 8.45
CA ASN A 180 -16.55 -16.92 7.19
C ASN A 180 -17.45 -17.68 6.21
N ALA A 181 -18.47 -18.38 6.69
CA ALA A 181 -19.46 -19.02 5.83
C ALA A 181 -20.33 -17.96 5.15
N ARG A 182 -20.91 -17.02 5.93
CA ARG A 182 -21.71 -15.91 5.37
C ARG A 182 -20.93 -15.04 4.39
N ALA A 183 -19.66 -14.73 4.70
CA ALA A 183 -18.81 -13.95 3.79
C ALA A 183 -18.46 -14.72 2.51
N ALA A 184 -18.38 -16.05 2.56
CA ALA A 184 -18.14 -16.88 1.37
C ALA A 184 -19.39 -17.04 0.51
N ASP A 185 -20.56 -17.18 1.13
CA ASP A 185 -21.85 -17.21 0.46
C ASP A 185 -22.10 -15.89 -0.29
N ALA A 186 -21.76 -14.75 0.33
CA ALA A 186 -21.85 -13.42 -0.28
C ALA A 186 -20.94 -13.23 -1.51
N VAL A 187 -19.87 -14.02 -1.65
CA VAL A 187 -18.96 -13.98 -2.80
C VAL A 187 -19.09 -15.21 -3.72
N GLY A 188 -20.18 -15.97 -3.59
CA GLY A 188 -20.52 -17.07 -4.49
C GLY A 188 -19.71 -18.36 -4.29
N ILE A 189 -19.11 -18.58 -3.12
CA ILE A 189 -18.32 -19.79 -2.82
C ILE A 189 -19.05 -20.67 -1.79
N ALA A 190 -19.81 -21.65 -2.28
CA ALA A 190 -20.70 -22.49 -1.47
C ALA A 190 -19.98 -23.46 -0.49
N ASP A 191 -18.80 -24.01 -0.83
CA ASP A 191 -18.03 -24.90 0.06
C ASP A 191 -16.55 -24.46 0.22
N PRO A 192 -16.27 -23.42 1.03
CA PRO A 192 -14.90 -22.96 1.29
C PRO A 192 -14.04 -24.05 1.95
N ALA A 193 -14.65 -24.92 2.76
CA ALA A 193 -13.92 -25.97 3.46
C ALA A 193 -13.45 -27.07 2.51
N GLY A 194 -14.31 -27.51 1.58
CA GLY A 194 -13.96 -28.44 0.51
C GLY A 194 -12.93 -27.87 -0.44
N LEU A 195 -13.08 -26.61 -0.83
CA LEU A 195 -12.09 -25.89 -1.64
C LEU A 195 -10.72 -25.94 -0.98
N ARG A 196 -10.62 -25.53 0.30
CA ARG A 196 -9.36 -25.58 1.07
C ARG A 196 -8.75 -26.98 1.08
N ARG A 197 -9.57 -28.02 1.31
CA ARG A 197 -9.10 -29.42 1.33
C ARG A 197 -8.62 -29.90 -0.05
N ARG A 198 -9.31 -29.57 -1.12
CA ARG A 198 -8.93 -29.98 -2.49
C ARG A 198 -7.62 -29.29 -2.91
N LEU A 199 -7.54 -27.97 -2.71
CA LEU A 199 -6.36 -27.17 -3.04
C LEU A 199 -5.11 -27.63 -2.28
N THR A 200 -5.21 -27.79 -0.95
CA THR A 200 -4.07 -28.20 -0.13
C THR A 200 -3.62 -29.64 -0.40
N ARG A 201 -4.55 -30.57 -0.67
CA ARG A 201 -4.20 -31.95 -1.07
C ARG A 201 -3.48 -32.01 -2.42
N TRP A 202 -3.95 -31.23 -3.40
CA TRP A 202 -3.23 -31.08 -4.66
C TRP A 202 -1.83 -30.51 -4.43
N TYR A 203 -1.72 -29.44 -3.65
CA TYR A 203 -0.44 -28.78 -3.38
C TYR A 203 0.57 -29.70 -2.68
N ALA A 204 0.13 -30.58 -1.78
CA ALA A 204 1.01 -31.55 -1.13
C ALA A 204 1.77 -32.45 -2.12
N ARG A 205 1.18 -32.70 -3.30
CA ARG A 205 1.75 -33.53 -4.38
C ARG A 205 2.43 -32.72 -5.47
N ALA A 206 1.93 -31.50 -5.73
CA ALA A 206 2.34 -30.67 -6.87
C ALA A 206 3.29 -29.52 -6.50
N LYS A 207 3.52 -29.24 -5.19
CA LYS A 207 4.34 -28.11 -4.76
C LYS A 207 5.72 -28.15 -5.41
N ARG A 208 6.16 -26.99 -5.90
CA ARG A 208 7.53 -26.82 -6.39
C ARG A 208 8.50 -26.75 -5.22
N ASP A 209 9.62 -27.44 -5.34
CA ASP A 209 10.74 -27.31 -4.42
C ASP A 209 11.53 -26.03 -4.73
N LEU A 210 11.43 -25.05 -3.83
CA LEU A 210 12.03 -23.73 -3.98
C LEU A 210 12.83 -23.41 -2.71
N PRO A 211 14.04 -22.82 -2.81
CA PRO A 211 14.92 -22.61 -1.65
C PRO A 211 14.25 -21.89 -0.47
N TRP A 212 13.49 -20.83 -0.75
CA TRP A 212 12.77 -20.04 0.24
C TRP A 212 11.55 -20.74 0.87
N ARG A 213 11.12 -21.88 0.33
CA ARG A 213 10.03 -22.71 0.91
C ARG A 213 10.53 -23.77 1.89
N ARG A 214 11.84 -23.93 2.02
CA ARG A 214 12.48 -24.89 2.95
C ARG A 214 12.67 -24.29 4.35
N THR A 215 12.25 -23.04 4.55
CA THR A 215 12.35 -22.30 5.81
C THR A 215 11.04 -21.59 6.10
N ARG A 216 10.86 -21.19 7.36
CA ARG A 216 9.81 -20.26 7.81
C ARG A 216 10.40 -18.97 8.39
N ASP A 217 11.70 -18.75 8.22
CA ASP A 217 12.36 -17.51 8.62
C ASP A 217 11.70 -16.33 7.88
N PRO A 218 11.11 -15.35 8.61
CA PRO A 218 10.46 -14.19 7.99
C PRO A 218 11.43 -13.37 7.13
N TYR A 219 12.72 -13.32 7.45
CA TYR A 219 13.71 -12.63 6.63
C TYR A 219 13.87 -13.29 5.26
N ALA A 220 14.16 -14.60 5.22
CA ALA A 220 14.27 -15.36 3.98
C ALA A 220 12.97 -15.32 3.15
N VAL A 221 11.80 -15.47 3.80
CA VAL A 221 10.49 -15.37 3.14
C VAL A 221 10.34 -14.00 2.50
N TRP A 222 10.52 -12.92 3.26
CA TRP A 222 10.40 -11.54 2.78
C TRP A 222 11.34 -11.23 1.61
N VAL A 223 12.63 -11.61 1.71
CA VAL A 223 13.60 -11.43 0.61
C VAL A 223 13.10 -12.10 -0.66
N SER A 224 12.61 -13.34 -0.56
CA SER A 224 12.07 -14.06 -1.72
C SER A 224 10.84 -13.40 -2.31
N GLU A 225 9.90 -12.95 -1.47
CA GLU A 225 8.66 -12.30 -1.92
C GLU A 225 8.95 -10.97 -2.63
N VAL A 226 9.91 -10.19 -2.11
CA VAL A 226 10.33 -8.95 -2.79
C VAL A 226 11.01 -9.27 -4.11
N MET A 227 11.86 -10.30 -4.18
CA MET A 227 12.51 -10.70 -5.44
C MET A 227 11.51 -11.22 -6.49
N LEU A 228 10.47 -11.93 -6.09
CA LEU A 228 9.45 -12.51 -6.97
C LEU A 228 8.50 -11.47 -7.59
N GLN A 229 8.46 -10.25 -7.08
CA GLN A 229 7.68 -9.17 -7.68
C GLN A 229 8.13 -8.92 -9.13
N GLN A 230 7.24 -9.21 -10.09
CA GLN A 230 7.48 -9.03 -11.53
C GLN A 230 8.76 -9.73 -12.03
N THR A 231 9.17 -10.82 -11.39
CA THR A 231 10.39 -11.56 -11.76
C THR A 231 10.08 -13.06 -11.78
N GLN A 232 10.53 -13.76 -12.82
CA GLN A 232 10.29 -15.19 -12.98
C GLN A 232 11.02 -16.02 -11.92
N VAL A 233 10.37 -17.08 -11.43
CA VAL A 233 10.86 -17.94 -10.34
C VAL A 233 12.25 -18.49 -10.61
N ASP A 234 12.51 -19.00 -11.83
CA ASP A 234 13.80 -19.60 -12.15
C ASP A 234 14.95 -18.61 -12.08
N ARG A 235 14.69 -17.36 -12.47
CA ARG A 235 15.67 -16.27 -12.33
C ARG A 235 15.94 -15.93 -10.86
N VAL A 236 14.90 -15.99 -10.01
CA VAL A 236 15.04 -15.63 -8.59
C VAL A 236 15.88 -16.64 -7.82
N LYS A 237 15.88 -17.94 -8.20
CA LYS A 237 16.65 -18.98 -7.50
C LYS A 237 18.13 -18.61 -7.29
N ASP A 238 18.83 -18.24 -8.36
CA ASP A 238 20.26 -17.91 -8.30
C ASP A 238 20.52 -16.60 -7.55
N PHE A 239 19.65 -15.61 -7.75
CA PHE A 239 19.74 -14.33 -7.06
C PHE A 239 19.52 -14.49 -5.56
N PHE A 240 18.50 -15.24 -5.15
CA PHE A 240 18.20 -15.54 -3.77
C PHE A 240 19.37 -16.26 -3.10
N ALA A 241 19.91 -17.31 -3.72
CA ALA A 241 21.04 -18.06 -3.17
C ALA A 241 22.30 -17.20 -2.98
N ARG A 242 22.62 -16.34 -3.95
CA ARG A 242 23.76 -15.39 -3.85
C ARG A 242 23.51 -14.33 -2.79
N PHE A 243 22.29 -13.80 -2.71
CA PHE A 243 21.92 -12.73 -1.78
C PHE A 243 21.93 -13.23 -0.34
N MET A 244 21.29 -14.36 -0.06
CA MET A 244 21.25 -14.96 1.28
C MET A 244 22.63 -15.43 1.76
N ARG A 245 23.54 -15.78 0.85
CA ARG A 245 24.94 -16.06 1.23
C ARG A 245 25.68 -14.80 1.68
N ARG A 246 25.42 -13.65 1.04
CA ARG A 246 26.08 -12.39 1.38
C ARG A 246 25.47 -11.72 2.61
N PHE A 247 24.14 -11.78 2.70
CA PHE A 247 23.34 -11.19 3.77
C PHE A 247 22.50 -12.32 4.40
N PRO A 248 23.10 -13.14 5.29
CA PRO A 248 22.41 -14.30 5.85
C PRO A 248 21.32 -13.91 6.86
N ALA A 249 21.44 -12.78 7.55
CA ALA A 249 20.43 -12.25 8.44
C ALA A 249 20.04 -10.79 8.10
N VAL A 250 18.90 -10.35 8.65
CA VAL A 250 18.40 -8.97 8.47
C VAL A 250 19.41 -7.93 8.95
N GLY A 251 20.17 -8.22 10.01
CA GLY A 251 21.25 -7.37 10.51
C GLY A 251 22.38 -7.15 9.51
N ASP A 252 22.80 -8.21 8.81
CA ASP A 252 23.83 -8.11 7.76
C ASP A 252 23.36 -7.22 6.61
N LEU A 253 22.08 -7.35 6.23
CA LEU A 253 21.49 -6.51 5.20
C LEU A 253 21.38 -5.05 5.65
N ALA A 254 20.97 -4.80 6.89
CA ALA A 254 20.81 -3.45 7.44
C ALA A 254 22.14 -2.71 7.60
N ALA A 255 23.21 -3.43 7.97
CA ALA A 255 24.56 -2.89 8.11
C ALA A 255 25.28 -2.65 6.77
N ALA A 256 24.79 -3.26 5.68
CA ALA A 256 25.42 -3.14 4.38
C ALA A 256 25.38 -1.72 3.81
N ARG A 257 26.35 -1.39 2.95
CA ARG A 257 26.27 -0.16 2.14
C ARG A 257 25.25 -0.36 1.03
N GLU A 258 24.44 0.66 0.74
CA GLU A 258 23.40 0.57 -0.32
C GLU A 258 23.98 0.13 -1.67
N ALA A 259 25.16 0.64 -2.04
CA ALA A 259 25.82 0.27 -3.29
C ALA A 259 26.13 -1.24 -3.38
N GLU A 260 26.42 -1.89 -2.25
CA GLU A 260 26.67 -3.31 -2.18
C GLU A 260 25.39 -4.13 -2.35
N VAL A 261 24.29 -3.71 -1.70
CA VAL A 261 22.96 -4.31 -1.87
C VAL A 261 22.53 -4.20 -3.34
N LEU A 262 22.67 -3.00 -3.93
CA LEU A 262 22.37 -2.75 -5.35
C LEU A 262 23.22 -3.60 -6.29
N LYS A 263 24.48 -3.88 -5.94
CA LYS A 263 25.35 -4.77 -6.72
C LYS A 263 24.89 -6.22 -6.66
N HIS A 264 24.45 -6.71 -5.51
CA HIS A 264 23.89 -8.07 -5.40
C HIS A 264 22.52 -8.21 -6.06
N TRP A 265 21.76 -7.11 -6.16
CA TRP A 265 20.50 -7.01 -6.91
C TRP A 265 20.69 -6.80 -8.42
N GLU A 266 21.93 -6.52 -8.86
CA GLU A 266 22.21 -6.10 -10.22
C GLU A 266 21.74 -7.15 -11.24
N GLY A 267 20.88 -6.71 -12.15
CA GLY A 267 20.28 -7.56 -13.17
C GLY A 267 18.83 -7.93 -12.89
N LEU A 268 18.39 -8.01 -11.62
CA LEU A 268 17.02 -8.42 -11.28
C LEU A 268 15.95 -7.39 -11.69
N GLY A 269 16.35 -6.13 -11.90
CA GLY A 269 15.45 -5.03 -12.29
C GLY A 269 14.65 -4.47 -11.12
N TYR A 270 13.90 -3.39 -11.36
CA TYR A 270 13.10 -2.70 -10.35
C TYR A 270 13.87 -2.39 -9.05
N TYR A 271 14.99 -1.67 -9.16
CA TYR A 271 15.93 -1.40 -8.05
C TYR A 271 15.35 -0.64 -6.88
N ARG A 272 14.20 0.03 -7.06
CA ARG A 272 13.43 0.57 -5.94
C ARG A 272 13.12 -0.52 -4.90
N ARG A 273 12.87 -1.76 -5.34
CA ARG A 273 12.67 -2.92 -4.44
C ARG A 273 13.88 -3.16 -3.55
N ALA A 274 15.10 -3.17 -4.11
CA ALA A 274 16.32 -3.39 -3.34
C ALA A 274 16.56 -2.28 -2.30
N ARG A 275 16.29 -1.03 -2.67
CA ARG A 275 16.43 0.12 -1.77
C ARG A 275 15.39 0.10 -0.65
N GLN A 276 14.13 -0.20 -0.98
CA GLN A 276 13.07 -0.34 0.01
C GLN A 276 13.32 -1.54 0.92
N LEU A 277 13.78 -2.67 0.38
CA LEU A 277 14.24 -3.82 1.15
C LEU A 277 15.34 -3.41 2.15
N HIS A 278 16.36 -2.68 1.70
CA HIS A 278 17.43 -2.21 2.57
C HIS A 278 16.93 -1.22 3.64
N ALA A 279 16.06 -0.29 3.28
CA ALA A 279 15.46 0.66 4.22
C ALA A 279 14.61 -0.05 5.28
N ALA A 280 13.80 -1.04 4.88
CA ALA A 280 13.01 -1.84 5.80
C ALA A 280 13.88 -2.76 6.68
N ALA A 281 14.99 -3.29 6.17
CA ALA A 281 15.93 -4.04 7.02
C ALA A 281 16.48 -3.15 8.15
N LYS A 282 16.80 -1.89 7.85
CA LYS A 282 17.21 -0.91 8.86
C LYS A 282 16.11 -0.60 9.86
N ALA A 283 14.87 -0.41 9.40
CA ALA A 283 13.71 -0.20 10.28
C ALA A 283 13.45 -1.41 11.19
N VAL A 284 13.60 -2.65 10.69
CA VAL A 284 13.49 -3.86 11.51
C VAL A 284 14.54 -3.88 12.63
N ILE A 285 15.78 -3.47 12.36
CA ILE A 285 16.79 -3.34 13.41
C ILE A 285 16.44 -2.20 14.39
N ALA A 286 16.17 -1.01 13.88
CA ALA A 286 16.03 0.19 14.69
C ALA A 286 14.74 0.20 15.54
N ASP A 287 13.61 -0.19 14.94
CA ASP A 287 12.29 -0.02 15.54
C ASP A 287 11.76 -1.32 16.17
N HIS A 288 12.36 -2.46 15.83
CA HIS A 288 11.89 -3.79 16.24
C HIS A 288 12.99 -4.73 16.77
N GLY A 289 14.20 -4.21 17.04
CA GLY A 289 15.28 -4.98 17.67
C GLY A 289 15.79 -6.17 16.84
N GLY A 290 15.55 -6.15 15.52
CA GLY A 290 15.90 -7.25 14.61
C GLY A 290 14.85 -8.33 14.46
N GLU A 291 13.70 -8.21 15.14
CA GLU A 291 12.57 -9.13 14.96
C GLU A 291 11.54 -8.56 13.99
N PHE A 292 11.06 -9.39 13.07
CA PHE A 292 9.96 -8.98 12.19
C PHE A 292 8.65 -8.87 12.98
N PRO A 293 7.87 -7.79 12.80
CA PRO A 293 6.50 -7.72 13.31
C PRO A 293 5.69 -8.93 12.85
N ARG A 294 4.88 -9.48 13.75
CA ARG A 294 4.03 -10.64 13.43
C ARG A 294 2.68 -10.25 12.85
N SER A 295 2.16 -9.09 13.22
CA SER A 295 0.89 -8.60 12.71
C SER A 295 1.01 -8.07 11.29
N VAL A 296 -0.08 -8.18 10.51
CA VAL A 296 -0.13 -7.63 9.15
C VAL A 296 0.12 -6.12 9.17
N ASP A 297 -0.47 -5.40 10.11
CA ASP A 297 -0.32 -3.94 10.19
C ASP A 297 1.11 -3.53 10.59
N GLY A 298 1.75 -4.26 11.50
CA GLY A 298 3.15 -4.03 11.84
C GLY A 298 4.09 -4.34 10.67
N LEU A 299 3.79 -5.37 9.87
CA LEU A 299 4.56 -5.62 8.65
C LEU A 299 4.35 -4.50 7.62
N ARG A 300 3.13 -3.96 7.49
CA ARG A 300 2.80 -2.88 6.55
C ARG A 300 3.40 -1.52 6.92
N SER A 301 3.79 -1.31 8.18
CA SER A 301 4.49 -0.07 8.57
C SER A 301 5.94 -0.05 8.07
N LEU A 302 6.51 -1.20 7.68
CA LEU A 302 7.87 -1.26 7.15
C LEU A 302 7.96 -0.72 5.70
N PRO A 303 9.03 0.02 5.36
CA PRO A 303 9.26 0.56 4.02
C PRO A 303 9.09 -0.46 2.89
N GLY A 304 8.21 -0.16 1.94
CA GLY A 304 8.00 -0.99 0.74
C GLY A 304 7.27 -2.32 0.96
N ILE A 305 6.76 -2.59 2.17
CA ILE A 305 5.90 -3.75 2.43
C ILE A 305 4.43 -3.36 2.24
N GLY A 306 3.86 -3.77 1.10
CA GLY A 306 2.43 -3.59 0.81
C GLY A 306 1.53 -4.70 1.39
N ARG A 307 0.21 -4.57 1.18
CA ARG A 307 -0.83 -5.52 1.66
C ARG A 307 -0.50 -6.99 1.30
N TYR A 308 -0.10 -7.24 0.05
CA TYR A 308 0.35 -8.57 -0.41
C TYR A 308 1.53 -9.10 0.41
N THR A 309 2.64 -8.36 0.44
CA THR A 309 3.89 -8.83 1.07
C THR A 309 3.69 -9.06 2.57
N ALA A 310 2.94 -8.18 3.24
CA ALA A 310 2.60 -8.35 4.64
C ALA A 310 1.77 -9.62 4.87
N GLY A 311 0.74 -9.87 4.05
CA GLY A 311 -0.06 -11.10 4.13
C GLY A 311 0.76 -12.36 3.83
N ALA A 312 1.68 -12.30 2.87
CA ALA A 312 2.57 -13.40 2.53
C ALA A 312 3.50 -13.74 3.70
N ILE A 313 4.20 -12.76 4.29
CA ILE A 313 5.06 -12.99 5.46
C ILE A 313 4.23 -13.51 6.65
N ALA A 314 3.14 -12.81 6.98
CA ALA A 314 2.31 -13.16 8.14
C ALA A 314 1.75 -14.59 8.03
N SER A 315 1.32 -15.01 6.83
CA SER A 315 0.78 -16.35 6.62
C SER A 315 1.86 -17.43 6.49
N ILE A 316 2.98 -17.17 5.81
CA ILE A 316 4.01 -18.19 5.56
C ILE A 316 4.90 -18.40 6.79
N ALA A 317 5.38 -17.32 7.41
CA ALA A 317 6.29 -17.39 8.55
C ALA A 317 5.55 -17.66 9.87
N PHE A 318 4.37 -17.05 10.06
CA PHE A 318 3.67 -17.06 11.35
C PHE A 318 2.31 -17.79 11.34
N ASP A 319 1.90 -18.35 10.20
CA ASP A 319 0.60 -19.03 10.00
C ASP A 319 -0.63 -18.18 10.39
N HIS A 320 -0.51 -16.86 10.30
CA HIS A 320 -1.66 -15.98 10.47
C HIS A 320 -2.61 -16.13 9.28
N ALA A 321 -3.91 -16.04 9.57
CA ALA A 321 -4.99 -16.11 8.59
C ALA A 321 -5.08 -14.83 7.74
N ALA A 322 -3.98 -14.46 7.09
CA ALA A 322 -3.86 -13.28 6.26
C ALA A 322 -4.07 -13.67 4.79
N PRO A 323 -5.02 -13.04 4.08
CA PRO A 323 -5.22 -13.28 2.66
C PRO A 323 -4.05 -12.72 1.84
N ILE A 324 -3.91 -13.20 0.60
CA ILE A 324 -3.00 -12.61 -0.39
C ILE A 324 -3.71 -12.43 -1.73
N VAL A 325 -3.39 -11.35 -2.43
CA VAL A 325 -3.75 -11.14 -3.83
C VAL A 325 -2.51 -10.66 -4.59
N GLU A 326 -2.00 -11.53 -5.46
CA GLU A 326 -0.99 -11.21 -6.48
C GLU A 326 -1.50 -11.68 -7.86
N ALA A 327 -0.73 -11.50 -8.92
CA ALA A 327 -1.19 -11.74 -10.28
C ALA A 327 -1.76 -13.15 -10.52
N ASN A 328 -1.20 -14.21 -9.92
CA ASN A 328 -1.71 -15.58 -10.08
C ASN A 328 -2.91 -15.85 -9.19
N SER A 329 -2.85 -15.52 -7.90
CA SER A 329 -3.99 -15.71 -6.99
C SER A 329 -5.18 -14.86 -7.40
N ARG A 330 -4.98 -13.61 -7.86
CA ARG A 330 -6.03 -12.76 -8.42
C ARG A 330 -6.78 -13.45 -9.54
N ARG A 331 -6.07 -13.99 -10.53
CA ARG A 331 -6.67 -14.69 -11.67
C ARG A 331 -7.44 -15.93 -11.22
N VAL A 332 -6.90 -16.71 -10.30
CA VAL A 332 -7.59 -17.90 -9.77
C VAL A 332 -8.88 -17.48 -9.06
N LEU A 333 -8.81 -16.51 -8.15
CA LEU A 333 -9.95 -16.07 -7.34
C LEU A 333 -11.02 -15.42 -8.22
N ALA A 334 -10.62 -14.58 -9.18
CA ALA A 334 -11.55 -13.97 -10.13
C ALA A 334 -12.30 -15.03 -10.95
N ARG A 335 -11.58 -16.02 -11.51
CA ARG A 335 -12.22 -17.12 -12.27
C ARG A 335 -13.09 -18.02 -11.40
N LEU A 336 -12.66 -18.29 -10.17
CA LEU A 336 -13.42 -19.10 -9.23
C LEU A 336 -14.77 -18.43 -8.90
N ALA A 337 -14.76 -17.12 -8.62
CA ALA A 337 -15.94 -16.35 -8.29
C ALA A 337 -16.73 -15.84 -9.51
N GLY A 338 -16.21 -16.03 -10.73
CA GLY A 338 -16.83 -15.47 -11.95
C GLY A 338 -16.79 -13.94 -11.99
N HIS A 339 -15.82 -13.31 -11.32
CA HIS A 339 -15.71 -11.86 -11.24
C HIS A 339 -15.32 -11.25 -12.58
N ASP A 340 -16.24 -10.51 -13.20
CA ASP A 340 -16.12 -9.98 -14.55
C ASP A 340 -15.90 -8.46 -14.62
N GLN A 341 -15.62 -7.83 -13.49
CA GLN A 341 -15.26 -6.42 -13.45
C GLN A 341 -13.74 -6.23 -13.63
N PRO A 342 -13.29 -5.04 -14.12
CA PRO A 342 -11.88 -4.75 -14.29
C PRO A 342 -11.08 -4.85 -12.98
N VAL A 343 -10.02 -5.68 -12.99
CA VAL A 343 -9.11 -5.86 -11.84
C VAL A 343 -7.81 -5.07 -11.99
N GLY A 344 -7.19 -4.76 -10.85
CA GLY A 344 -5.93 -4.04 -10.73
C GLY A 344 -6.04 -2.72 -9.98
N GLY A 345 -5.09 -2.47 -9.06
CA GLY A 345 -5.14 -1.27 -8.22
C GLY A 345 -6.34 -1.32 -7.27
N ALA A 346 -7.16 -0.27 -7.28
CA ALA A 346 -8.40 -0.23 -6.47
C ALA A 346 -9.42 -1.31 -6.90
N GLY A 347 -9.41 -1.75 -8.17
CA GLY A 347 -10.29 -2.81 -8.66
C GLY A 347 -10.00 -4.21 -8.09
N ASP A 348 -8.95 -4.36 -7.27
CA ASP A 348 -8.67 -5.62 -6.59
C ASP A 348 -9.48 -5.81 -5.29
N GLU A 349 -10.19 -4.81 -4.76
CA GLU A 349 -10.86 -4.93 -3.46
C GLU A 349 -11.86 -6.09 -3.39
N PRO A 350 -12.74 -6.31 -4.39
CA PRO A 350 -13.62 -7.49 -4.40
C PRO A 350 -12.83 -8.81 -4.38
N ILE A 351 -11.66 -8.85 -5.02
CA ILE A 351 -10.79 -10.03 -5.02
C ILE A 351 -10.17 -10.25 -3.63
N TRP A 352 -9.86 -9.18 -2.90
CA TRP A 352 -9.40 -9.26 -1.51
C TRP A 352 -10.49 -9.76 -0.56
N GLU A 353 -11.75 -9.39 -0.78
CA GLU A 353 -12.89 -9.93 -0.02
C GLU A 353 -13.04 -11.43 -0.24
N ILE A 354 -12.98 -11.87 -1.50
CA ILE A 354 -12.98 -13.30 -1.86
C ILE A 354 -11.82 -14.02 -1.17
N ALA A 355 -10.60 -13.48 -1.27
CA ALA A 355 -9.42 -14.06 -0.63
C ALA A 355 -9.60 -14.20 0.90
N SER A 356 -10.21 -13.20 1.53
CA SER A 356 -10.48 -13.16 2.97
C SER A 356 -11.52 -14.20 3.39
N ALA A 357 -12.53 -14.44 2.56
CA ALA A 357 -13.54 -15.46 2.81
C ALA A 357 -12.94 -16.89 2.74
N VAL A 358 -12.03 -17.12 1.79
CA VAL A 358 -11.48 -18.47 1.54
C VAL A 358 -10.22 -18.81 2.32
N VAL A 359 -9.44 -17.84 2.83
CA VAL A 359 -8.23 -18.15 3.60
C VAL A 359 -8.57 -18.93 4.89
N PRO A 360 -7.90 -20.05 5.20
CA PRO A 360 -8.18 -20.81 6.41
C PRO A 360 -7.58 -20.15 7.65
N LYS A 361 -8.17 -20.41 8.82
CA LYS A 361 -7.66 -19.93 10.11
C LYS A 361 -6.33 -20.57 10.55
N ARG A 362 -5.98 -21.72 9.96
CA ARG A 362 -4.76 -22.49 10.21
C ARG A 362 -4.27 -23.06 8.89
N GLY A 363 -2.96 -23.15 8.70
CA GLY A 363 -2.37 -23.55 7.42
C GLY A 363 -2.57 -22.50 6.32
N ALA A 364 -2.69 -21.21 6.70
CA ALA A 364 -2.89 -20.11 5.77
C ALA A 364 -1.69 -19.97 4.83
N GLY A 365 -0.46 -20.11 5.34
CA GLY A 365 0.74 -20.07 4.50
C GLY A 365 0.79 -21.16 3.45
N VAL A 366 0.32 -22.38 3.76
CA VAL A 366 0.23 -23.48 2.80
C VAL A 366 -0.87 -23.21 1.78
N PHE A 367 -2.03 -22.75 2.22
CA PHE A 367 -3.15 -22.42 1.34
C PHE A 367 -2.79 -21.30 0.35
N ASN A 368 -2.19 -20.21 0.83
CA ASN A 368 -1.77 -19.08 0.01
C ASN A 368 -0.73 -19.49 -1.03
N GLN A 369 0.27 -20.29 -0.63
CA GLN A 369 1.25 -20.82 -1.59
C GLN A 369 0.62 -21.78 -2.60
N ALA A 370 -0.35 -22.59 -2.18
CA ALA A 370 -1.10 -23.45 -3.09
C ALA A 370 -1.90 -22.65 -4.11
N LEU A 371 -2.51 -21.54 -3.69
CA LEU A 371 -3.25 -20.65 -4.58
C LEU A 371 -2.34 -19.99 -5.64
N MET A 372 -1.16 -19.52 -5.21
CA MET A 372 -0.14 -18.98 -6.12
C MET A 372 0.35 -20.05 -7.12
N ASP A 373 0.67 -21.25 -6.64
CA ASP A 373 1.16 -22.36 -7.47
C ASP A 373 0.08 -22.86 -8.44
N LEU A 374 -1.19 -22.88 -8.02
CA LEU A 374 -2.30 -23.24 -8.89
C LEU A 374 -2.41 -22.27 -10.05
N GLY A 375 -2.36 -20.96 -9.79
CA GLY A 375 -2.36 -19.95 -10.84
C GLY A 375 -1.12 -20.02 -11.73
N ALA A 376 0.05 -20.34 -11.17
CA ALA A 376 1.29 -20.43 -11.94
C ALA A 376 1.36 -21.66 -12.87
N MET A 377 0.81 -22.81 -12.46
CA MET A 377 1.01 -24.10 -13.15
C MET A 377 -0.22 -24.66 -13.84
N VAL A 378 -1.42 -24.30 -13.41
CA VAL A 378 -2.67 -24.93 -13.88
C VAL A 378 -3.62 -23.87 -14.44
N CYS A 379 -3.99 -22.89 -13.63
CA CYS A 379 -4.86 -21.79 -14.03
C CYS A 379 -4.01 -20.67 -14.65
N THR A 380 -3.31 -20.97 -15.74
CA THR A 380 -2.42 -20.04 -16.47
C THR A 380 -3.22 -18.96 -17.20
N PRO A 381 -2.59 -17.81 -17.55
CA PRO A 381 -3.27 -16.75 -18.29
C PRO A 381 -3.84 -17.25 -19.62
N THR A 382 -3.02 -17.95 -20.39
CA THR A 382 -3.37 -18.57 -21.66
C THR A 382 -3.44 -20.09 -21.50
N ARG A 383 -4.45 -20.71 -22.12
CA ARG A 383 -4.66 -22.17 -22.16
C ARG A 383 -4.59 -22.85 -20.77
N PRO A 384 -5.42 -22.45 -19.79
CA PRO A 384 -5.43 -23.09 -18.48
C PRO A 384 -5.84 -24.56 -18.57
N LEU A 385 -5.26 -25.38 -17.70
CA LEU A 385 -5.48 -26.83 -17.64
C LEU A 385 -6.70 -27.15 -16.75
N CYS A 386 -7.88 -26.64 -17.12
CA CYS A 386 -9.10 -26.73 -16.31
C CYS A 386 -9.46 -28.18 -15.94
N GLU A 387 -9.27 -29.14 -16.85
CA GLU A 387 -9.51 -30.57 -16.59
C GLU A 387 -8.61 -31.16 -15.49
N ARG A 388 -7.45 -30.54 -15.23
CA ARG A 388 -6.52 -30.95 -14.17
C ARG A 388 -6.63 -30.07 -12.92
N CYS A 389 -7.55 -29.09 -12.93
CA CYS A 389 -7.70 -28.15 -11.83
C CYS A 389 -8.46 -28.80 -10.66
N PRO A 390 -7.90 -28.83 -9.44
CA PRO A 390 -8.58 -29.38 -8.27
C PRO A 390 -9.81 -28.58 -7.85
N LEU A 391 -10.02 -27.39 -8.42
CA LEU A 391 -11.14 -26.48 -8.13
C LEU A 391 -12.14 -26.37 -9.29
N LYS A 392 -12.00 -27.18 -10.36
CA LYS A 392 -12.87 -27.10 -11.55
C LYS A 392 -14.36 -27.13 -11.19
N GLY A 393 -14.75 -28.04 -10.29
CA GLY A 393 -16.15 -28.25 -9.92
C GLY A 393 -16.79 -27.11 -9.13
N ASP A 394 -16.02 -26.13 -8.64
CA ASP A 394 -16.52 -24.96 -7.92
C ASP A 394 -16.23 -23.65 -8.70
N CYS A 395 -15.78 -23.73 -9.95
CA CYS A 395 -15.28 -22.58 -10.70
C CYS A 395 -16.39 -21.98 -11.57
N ALA A 396 -16.94 -20.84 -11.14
CA ALA A 396 -18.01 -20.15 -11.87
C ALA A 396 -17.61 -19.79 -13.31
N ALA A 397 -16.36 -19.37 -13.57
CA ALA A 397 -15.92 -19.09 -14.94
C ALA A 397 -15.88 -20.33 -15.84
N VAL A 398 -15.68 -21.54 -15.29
CA VAL A 398 -15.77 -22.79 -16.07
C VAL A 398 -17.23 -23.11 -16.37
N GLU A 399 -18.10 -23.02 -15.37
CA GLU A 399 -19.54 -23.22 -15.50
C GLU A 399 -20.16 -22.28 -16.55
N GLN A 400 -19.73 -21.02 -16.55
CA GLN A 400 -20.19 -19.99 -17.47
C GLN A 400 -19.48 -20.00 -18.84
N GLY A 401 -18.42 -20.79 -19.02
CA GLY A 401 -17.61 -20.79 -20.25
C GLY A 401 -16.73 -19.54 -20.45
N ARG A 402 -16.48 -18.73 -19.41
CA ARG A 402 -15.80 -17.41 -19.48
C ARG A 402 -14.35 -17.40 -19.01
N VAL A 403 -13.70 -18.56 -18.90
CA VAL A 403 -12.30 -18.68 -18.42
C VAL A 403 -11.31 -17.83 -19.23
N ALA A 404 -11.56 -17.67 -20.54
CA ALA A 404 -10.70 -16.86 -21.42
C ALA A 404 -10.86 -15.35 -21.21
N GLU A 405 -12.02 -14.91 -20.73
CA GLU A 405 -12.35 -13.49 -20.50
C GLU A 405 -11.95 -13.01 -19.11
N ILE A 406 -11.97 -13.91 -18.12
CA ILE A 406 -11.73 -13.58 -16.73
C ILE A 406 -10.28 -13.89 -16.34
N PRO A 407 -9.55 -12.98 -15.68
CA PRO A 407 -9.99 -11.65 -15.23
C PRO A 407 -10.03 -10.62 -16.34
N VAL A 408 -11.02 -9.72 -16.27
CA VAL A 408 -11.05 -8.51 -17.07
C VAL A 408 -9.94 -7.58 -16.57
N MET A 409 -8.93 -7.32 -17.41
CA MET A 409 -7.83 -6.44 -17.02
C MET A 409 -8.16 -4.99 -17.35
N ALA A 410 -7.81 -4.07 -16.45
CA ALA A 410 -7.89 -2.64 -16.77
C ALA A 410 -7.06 -2.30 -18.02
N ALA A 411 -7.54 -1.33 -18.81
CA ALA A 411 -6.89 -0.91 -20.04
C ALA A 411 -5.43 -0.46 -19.77
N PRO A 412 -4.44 -0.95 -20.54
CA PRO A 412 -3.06 -0.56 -20.34
C PRO A 412 -2.87 0.92 -20.67
N ARG A 413 -1.98 1.59 -19.93
CA ARG A 413 -1.60 2.97 -20.23
C ARG A 413 -0.94 3.05 -21.60
N ALA A 414 -1.23 4.11 -22.34
CA ALA A 414 -0.58 4.39 -23.62
C ALA A 414 0.96 4.46 -23.45
N THR A 415 1.68 3.84 -24.39
CA THR A 415 3.14 3.87 -24.39
C THR A 415 3.62 5.24 -24.88
N LYS A 416 4.53 5.86 -24.13
CA LYS A 416 5.18 7.13 -24.49
C LYS A 416 6.54 6.87 -25.11
N GLU A 417 6.81 7.42 -26.28
CA GLU A 417 8.13 7.36 -26.90
C GLU A 417 9.02 8.52 -26.43
N ILE A 418 10.24 8.21 -26.01
CA ILE A 418 11.25 9.20 -25.60
C ILE A 418 12.50 8.97 -26.45
N ARG A 419 13.07 10.06 -26.97
CA ARG A 419 14.40 10.07 -27.58
C ARG A 419 15.33 10.84 -26.66
N GLU A 420 16.56 10.35 -26.50
CA GLU A 420 17.58 10.99 -25.69
C GLU A 420 18.99 10.69 -26.22
N THR A 421 20.00 11.36 -25.66
CA THR A 421 21.41 11.13 -25.99
C THR A 421 22.22 10.90 -24.72
N ALA A 422 22.94 9.78 -24.65
CA ALA A 422 23.93 9.51 -23.63
C ALA A 422 25.30 10.04 -24.08
N VAL A 423 26.00 10.75 -23.18
CA VAL A 423 27.30 11.38 -23.45
C VAL A 423 28.39 10.69 -22.65
N VAL A 424 29.21 9.91 -23.34
CA VAL A 424 30.43 9.33 -22.79
C VAL A 424 31.53 10.39 -22.89
N THR A 425 31.88 11.01 -21.75
CA THR A 425 33.02 11.92 -21.71
C THR A 425 34.25 11.12 -21.28
N ARG A 426 35.27 11.05 -22.15
CA ARG A 426 36.51 10.29 -21.93
C ARG A 426 37.70 11.23 -21.70
N CYS A 427 38.53 10.91 -20.71
CA CYS A 427 39.81 11.56 -20.42
C CYS A 427 40.85 10.47 -20.19
N GLY A 428 41.66 10.17 -21.21
CA GLY A 428 42.55 9.01 -21.20
C GLY A 428 41.78 7.69 -21.07
N ASP A 429 42.11 6.89 -20.05
CA ASP A 429 41.46 5.62 -19.72
C ASP A 429 40.21 5.77 -18.83
N ARG A 430 39.86 7.01 -18.47
CA ARG A 430 38.74 7.31 -17.57
C ARG A 430 37.54 7.85 -18.33
N VAL A 431 36.36 7.54 -17.79
CA VAL A 431 35.08 8.06 -18.25
C VAL A 431 34.30 8.69 -17.10
N LEU A 432 33.52 9.72 -17.43
CA LEU A 432 32.64 10.38 -16.48
C LEU A 432 31.32 9.59 -16.34
N VAL A 433 31.00 9.19 -15.12
CA VAL A 433 29.72 8.59 -14.75
C VAL A 433 29.00 9.46 -13.73
N VAL A 434 27.67 9.42 -13.74
CA VAL A 434 26.79 10.14 -12.81
C VAL A 434 25.92 9.17 -12.04
N ARG A 435 25.73 9.43 -10.75
CA ARG A 435 24.78 8.68 -9.92
C ARG A 435 23.38 9.25 -10.12
N ARG A 436 22.41 8.40 -10.45
CA ARG A 436 21.00 8.78 -10.63
C ARG A 436 20.44 9.30 -9.30
N GLY A 437 19.84 10.48 -9.33
CA GLY A 437 19.33 11.21 -8.18
C GLY A 437 17.93 10.77 -7.71
N PRO A 438 17.45 11.35 -6.59
CA PRO A 438 16.11 11.10 -6.06
C PRO A 438 15.00 11.32 -7.08
N GLY A 439 14.04 10.39 -7.14
CA GLY A 439 12.90 10.47 -8.07
C GLY A 439 13.23 10.11 -9.53
N GLU A 440 14.50 9.95 -9.90
CA GLU A 440 14.89 9.53 -11.23
C GLU A 440 14.71 8.02 -11.45
N TRP A 441 14.55 7.60 -12.72
CA TRP A 441 14.70 6.19 -13.07
C TRP A 441 16.08 5.68 -12.68
N TRP A 442 16.07 4.51 -12.03
CA TRP A 442 17.24 3.84 -11.48
C TRP A 442 18.00 4.63 -10.41
N GLU A 443 17.29 5.46 -9.63
CA GLU A 443 17.84 6.17 -8.47
C GLU A 443 18.83 5.31 -7.66
N GLY A 444 20.00 5.90 -7.38
CA GLY A 444 21.09 5.27 -6.64
C GLY A 444 22.11 4.52 -7.50
N LEU A 445 21.77 4.15 -8.75
CA LEU A 445 22.69 3.50 -9.69
C LEU A 445 23.57 4.49 -10.45
N TRP A 446 24.67 3.99 -11.01
CA TRP A 446 25.55 4.74 -11.90
C TRP A 446 25.11 4.64 -13.37
N ASP A 447 25.20 5.74 -14.09
CA ASP A 447 24.94 5.82 -15.53
C ASP A 447 25.88 6.84 -16.19
N PHE A 448 25.78 6.96 -17.51
CA PHE A 448 26.39 8.05 -18.26
C PHE A 448 25.44 9.26 -18.30
N PRO A 449 25.97 10.50 -18.30
CA PRO A 449 25.17 11.70 -18.44
C PRO A 449 24.19 11.63 -19.63
N ARG A 450 22.93 12.01 -19.40
CA ARG A 450 21.85 12.03 -20.40
C ARG A 450 21.48 13.45 -20.79
N LYS A 451 21.10 13.65 -22.06
CA LYS A 451 20.49 14.88 -22.56
C LYS A 451 19.20 14.55 -23.32
N PRO A 452 18.13 15.35 -23.18
CA PRO A 452 16.86 15.13 -23.87
C PRO A 452 17.02 15.10 -25.40
N ARG A 453 17.84 15.96 -25.98
CA ARG A 453 18.14 15.95 -27.43
C ARG A 453 19.53 16.51 -27.69
N GLY A 454 20.27 15.85 -28.59
CA GLY A 454 21.50 16.37 -29.15
C GLY A 454 22.66 16.46 -28.17
N ALA A 455 23.80 15.96 -28.58
CA ALA A 455 25.08 16.25 -27.93
C ALA A 455 26.17 16.20 -28.99
N THR A 456 27.16 17.10 -28.86
CA THR A 456 28.35 17.10 -29.70
C THR A 456 29.26 15.94 -29.29
N GLY A 457 29.71 15.16 -30.27
CA GLY A 457 30.59 14.01 -30.06
C GLY A 457 30.49 13.00 -31.21
N ARG A 458 31.46 12.08 -31.26
CA ARG A 458 31.45 10.95 -32.20
C ARG A 458 30.36 9.97 -31.79
N ARG A 459 29.42 9.66 -32.68
CA ARG A 459 28.42 8.62 -32.41
C ARG A 459 29.09 7.25 -32.32
N ILE A 460 28.91 6.55 -31.20
CA ILE A 460 29.49 5.22 -30.95
C ILE A 460 28.44 4.11 -30.90
N GLY A 461 27.15 4.45 -30.90
CA GLY A 461 26.09 3.43 -30.98
C GLY A 461 24.70 3.94 -30.62
N ARG A 462 23.80 2.99 -30.39
CA ARG A 462 22.39 3.22 -30.01
C ARG A 462 21.95 2.15 -29.02
N VAL A 463 21.22 2.55 -27.99
CA VAL A 463 20.70 1.67 -26.94
C VAL A 463 19.20 1.95 -26.76
N ALA A 464 18.36 1.08 -27.29
CA ALA A 464 16.90 1.16 -27.09
C ALA A 464 16.46 0.30 -25.88
N TYR A 465 15.56 0.82 -25.05
CA TYR A 465 15.06 0.13 -23.86
C TYR A 465 13.66 0.61 -23.44
N GLY A 466 12.95 -0.21 -22.66
CA GLY A 466 11.67 0.17 -22.06
C GLY A 466 11.80 0.42 -20.56
N VAL A 467 11.04 1.39 -20.03
CA VAL A 467 10.86 1.61 -18.59
C VAL A 467 9.41 1.96 -18.34
N THR A 468 8.69 1.17 -17.53
CA THR A 468 7.25 1.37 -17.26
C THR A 468 6.45 1.42 -18.57
N HIS A 469 5.74 2.51 -18.84
CA HIS A 469 5.01 2.77 -20.09
C HIS A 469 5.80 3.65 -21.06
N HIS A 470 7.13 3.72 -20.92
CA HIS A 470 8.00 4.50 -21.79
C HIS A 470 8.88 3.58 -22.64
N ARG A 471 8.99 3.91 -23.93
CA ARG A 471 9.92 3.30 -24.87
C ARG A 471 10.98 4.34 -25.21
N ILE A 472 12.21 4.08 -24.78
CA ILE A 472 13.33 5.00 -24.89
C ILE A 472 14.24 4.57 -26.03
N ASP A 473 14.56 5.53 -26.87
CA ASP A 473 15.59 5.43 -27.88
C ASP A 473 16.76 6.34 -27.52
N CYS A 474 17.87 5.75 -27.08
CA CYS A 474 19.06 6.48 -26.68
C CYS A 474 20.17 6.39 -27.74
N THR A 475 20.56 7.53 -28.31
CA THR A 475 21.79 7.64 -29.10
C THR A 475 22.98 7.80 -28.17
N VAL A 476 24.10 7.14 -28.47
CA VAL A 476 25.31 7.21 -27.64
C VAL A 476 26.39 7.95 -28.41
N VAL A 477 26.90 9.02 -27.80
CA VAL A 477 28.01 9.80 -28.34
C VAL A 477 29.18 9.80 -27.36
N GLU A 478 30.39 9.83 -27.91
CA GLU A 478 31.63 9.93 -27.18
C GLU A 478 32.31 11.26 -27.47
N ARG A 479 32.85 11.90 -26.43
CA ARG A 479 33.70 13.08 -26.55
C ARG A 479 34.96 12.90 -25.71
N SER A 480 36.10 13.24 -26.29
CA SER A 480 37.39 13.24 -25.59
C SER A 480 37.68 14.63 -25.02
N VAL A 481 38.21 14.69 -23.81
CA VAL A 481 38.68 15.93 -23.17
C VAL A 481 40.14 15.77 -22.76
N GLY A 482 40.94 16.84 -22.92
CA GLY A 482 42.36 16.81 -22.59
C GLY A 482 42.65 16.80 -21.08
N ARG A 483 41.70 17.23 -20.25
CA ARG A 483 41.78 17.18 -18.79
C ARG A 483 40.42 16.89 -18.18
N ALA A 484 40.41 16.16 -17.08
CA ALA A 484 39.21 16.01 -16.24
C ALA A 484 38.76 17.39 -15.74
N SER A 485 37.67 17.91 -16.32
CA SER A 485 37.09 19.20 -15.95
C SER A 485 36.28 19.09 -14.64
N ALA A 486 35.78 20.24 -14.17
CA ALA A 486 34.78 20.29 -13.10
C ALA A 486 33.62 19.33 -13.38
N MET A 487 33.23 18.59 -12.35
CA MET A 487 32.27 17.50 -12.41
C MET A 487 30.89 18.00 -11.97
N PRO A 488 29.80 17.66 -12.69
CA PRO A 488 28.45 17.81 -12.16
C PRO A 488 28.32 17.16 -10.77
N ARG A 489 27.48 17.72 -9.89
CA ARG A 489 27.21 17.10 -8.58
C ARG A 489 26.78 15.64 -8.76
N GLY A 490 27.32 14.75 -7.92
CA GLY A 490 27.02 13.31 -7.97
C GLY A 490 27.70 12.55 -9.13
N SER A 491 28.64 13.17 -9.84
CA SER A 491 29.45 12.50 -10.86
C SER A 491 30.88 12.20 -10.40
N ARG A 492 31.52 11.24 -11.05
CA ARG A 492 32.93 10.90 -10.84
C ARG A 492 33.58 10.33 -12.09
N TRP A 493 34.88 10.51 -12.19
CA TRP A 493 35.71 9.81 -13.16
C TRP A 493 36.03 8.39 -12.68
N VAL A 494 35.88 7.42 -13.56
CA VAL A 494 36.23 6.02 -13.30
C VAL A 494 36.99 5.46 -14.48
N SER A 495 37.96 4.56 -14.25
CA SER A 495 38.59 3.83 -15.35
C SER A 495 37.53 2.98 -16.08
N VAL A 496 37.71 2.77 -17.37
CA VAL A 496 36.82 1.91 -18.17
C VAL A 496 36.70 0.51 -17.54
N GLY A 497 37.81 -0.09 -17.09
CA GLY A 497 37.80 -1.40 -16.42
C GLY A 497 37.13 -1.41 -15.04
N ALA A 498 36.94 -0.26 -14.39
CA ALA A 498 36.23 -0.19 -13.10
C ALA A 498 34.71 -0.13 -13.26
N LEU A 499 34.18 0.10 -14.47
CA LEU A 499 32.74 0.18 -14.74
C LEU A 499 32.00 -1.10 -14.32
N GLU A 500 32.61 -2.26 -14.55
CA GLU A 500 32.04 -3.57 -14.19
C GLU A 500 31.83 -3.75 -12.68
N ARG A 501 32.59 -3.03 -11.86
CA ARG A 501 32.48 -3.07 -10.40
C ARG A 501 31.38 -2.15 -9.88
N LEU A 502 30.90 -1.21 -10.70
CA LEU A 502 29.82 -0.32 -10.33
C LEU A 502 28.47 -1.04 -10.43
N ALA A 503 27.53 -0.66 -9.56
CA ALA A 503 26.12 -0.99 -9.78
C ALA A 503 25.57 -0.01 -10.81
N MET A 504 25.51 -0.44 -12.07
CA MET A 504 25.12 0.41 -13.19
C MET A 504 23.65 0.19 -13.59
N THR A 505 23.04 1.20 -14.20
CA THR A 505 21.74 1.02 -14.85
C THR A 505 21.84 -0.02 -15.97
N SER A 506 20.72 -0.67 -16.29
CA SER A 506 20.68 -1.61 -17.44
C SER A 506 21.15 -0.96 -18.76
N PRO A 507 20.65 0.24 -19.16
CA PRO A 507 21.19 0.90 -20.34
C PRO A 507 22.64 1.36 -20.14
N GLY A 508 23.04 1.79 -18.94
CA GLY A 508 24.42 2.15 -18.63
C GLY A 508 25.42 1.02 -18.88
N ARG A 509 25.10 -0.22 -18.47
CA ARG A 509 25.95 -1.39 -18.79
C ARG A 509 26.07 -1.65 -20.29
N ARG A 510 24.97 -1.50 -21.03
CA ARG A 510 24.97 -1.65 -22.49
C ARG A 510 25.81 -0.56 -23.17
N ILE A 511 25.78 0.67 -22.66
CA ILE A 511 26.64 1.76 -23.11
C ILE A 511 28.11 1.45 -22.79
N ALA A 512 28.41 0.97 -21.58
CA ALA A 512 29.76 0.58 -21.19
C ALA A 512 30.34 -0.50 -22.12
N GLY A 513 29.50 -1.46 -22.55
CA GLY A 513 29.88 -2.48 -23.54
C GLY A 513 30.32 -1.90 -24.90
N LEU A 514 29.78 -0.75 -25.31
CA LEU A 514 30.20 -0.08 -26.55
C LEU A 514 31.63 0.48 -26.47
N LEU A 515 32.12 0.76 -25.25
CA LEU A 515 33.46 1.31 -25.03
C LEU A 515 34.57 0.26 -25.23
N GLY A 516 34.25 -1.02 -25.05
CA GLY A 516 35.18 -2.14 -25.27
C GLY A 516 35.32 -2.54 -26.74
N SER A 517 34.30 -2.30 -27.57
CA SER A 517 34.31 -2.61 -29.01
C SER A 517 34.99 -1.52 -29.85
N ALA A 518 35.10 -0.31 -29.33
CA ALA A 518 35.77 0.81 -29.98
C ALA A 518 37.24 0.88 -29.54
N ARG A 519 38.09 -0.01 -30.08
CA ARG A 519 39.54 0.25 -30.07
C ARG A 519 39.81 1.50 -30.91
N PRO A 520 40.75 2.38 -30.52
CA PRO A 520 41.30 3.31 -31.48
C PRO A 520 42.03 2.48 -32.53
N THR A 521 41.65 2.63 -33.80
CA THR A 521 42.55 2.32 -34.92
C THR A 521 43.84 3.11 -34.69
N PRO A 522 45.03 2.48 -34.83
CA PRO A 522 46.31 3.08 -34.48
C PRO A 522 46.56 4.43 -35.17
#